data_AF-A0A7S1L806-F1
#
_entry.id   AF-A0A7S1L806-F1
#
_cell.length_a   1.000
_cell.length_b   1.000
_cell.length_c   1.000
_cell.angle_alpha   90.00
_cell.angle_beta   90.00
_cell.angle_gamma   90.00
#
_symmetry.space_group_name_H-M   'P 1'
#
loop_
_entity.id
_entity.type
_entity.pdbx_description
1 polymer ?
#
loop_
_entity_poly.entity_id
_entity_poly.type
_entity_poly.pdbx_seq_one_letter_code
_entity_poly.pdbx_strand_id
1 'polypeptide(L)'
;MGPLAAALLAIPLEGLPAPYDGTCVLQTRSKFWKEPPLWSFVDLLPRQAASSLVDGGRAKPNKSVDVFIGSGGHGHTFPGATTPWGMVQATPWTHSASVSGWDTQSGYTSAAPNLDFYGMAHSALSGAGTGEMGELRLLPLIPDQQPNMVLLPQTADASPGLFAVKVAPKGVADSGPSVGIRSTATPRGAVHEFSFTGGGRRSIAVNLTEAPNSYWGWVLQAHRAEVVSDRRFEGCMLGNVTGI
;
A
#
# COMPACT_ATOMS: atom_id res chain seq x y z
N MET A 1 21.15 -10.28 -27.76
CA MET A 1 20.21 -10.87 -26.78
C MET A 1 19.25 -9.77 -26.37
N GLY A 2 18.00 -9.84 -26.85
CA GLY A 2 17.00 -8.79 -26.63
C GLY A 2 16.40 -8.82 -25.22
N PRO A 3 15.82 -7.71 -24.74
CA PRO A 3 15.19 -7.67 -23.43
C PRO A 3 13.94 -8.58 -23.43
N LEU A 4 13.97 -9.63 -22.61
CA LEU A 4 12.82 -10.49 -22.36
C LEU A 4 11.75 -9.67 -21.62
N ALA A 5 10.61 -9.48 -22.29
CA ALA A 5 9.47 -8.77 -21.75
C ALA A 5 8.95 -9.44 -20.47
N ALA A 6 8.90 -8.69 -19.36
CA ALA A 6 8.14 -9.06 -18.18
C ALA A 6 6.66 -9.04 -18.55
N ALA A 7 6.07 -10.22 -18.72
CA ALA A 7 4.64 -10.33 -18.95
C ALA A 7 3.91 -10.57 -17.63
N LEU A 8 3.00 -9.66 -17.29
CA LEU A 8 2.03 -9.78 -16.20
C LEU A 8 1.03 -10.88 -16.56
N LEU A 9 0.83 -11.84 -15.67
CA LEU A 9 -0.28 -12.78 -15.76
C LEU A 9 -1.28 -12.38 -14.68
N ALA A 10 -2.42 -11.80 -15.06
CA ALA A 10 -3.50 -11.67 -14.10
C ALA A 10 -4.31 -12.97 -14.12
N ILE A 11 -4.45 -13.58 -12.95
CA ILE A 11 -5.33 -14.72 -12.77
C ILE A 11 -6.47 -14.22 -11.87
N PRO A 12 -7.72 -14.20 -12.34
CA PRO A 12 -8.85 -14.09 -11.43
C PRO A 12 -8.78 -15.33 -10.52
N LEU A 13 -8.51 -15.13 -9.24
CA LEU A 13 -8.44 -16.25 -8.30
C LEU A 13 -9.85 -16.51 -7.76
N GLU A 14 -10.54 -17.47 -8.37
CA GLU A 14 -11.69 -18.10 -7.72
C GLU A 14 -11.18 -18.91 -6.51
N GLY A 15 -11.81 -18.74 -5.34
CA GLY A 15 -11.53 -19.54 -4.14
C GLY A 15 -10.58 -18.95 -3.10
N LEU A 16 -10.24 -17.66 -3.14
CA LEU A 16 -9.62 -17.00 -1.98
C LEU A 16 -10.65 -16.82 -0.85
N PRO A 17 -10.27 -16.97 0.43
CA PRO A 17 -11.18 -16.68 1.54
C PRO A 17 -11.53 -15.19 1.59
N ALA A 18 -12.73 -14.84 2.06
CA ALA A 18 -13.05 -13.45 2.42
C ALA A 18 -11.96 -12.90 3.37
N PRO A 19 -11.44 -11.67 3.18
CA PRO A 19 -11.97 -10.53 2.41
C PRO A 19 -11.41 -10.37 0.98
N TYR A 20 -10.88 -11.44 0.38
CA TYR A 20 -10.18 -11.37 -0.91
C TYR A 20 -11.04 -11.77 -2.14
N ASP A 21 -12.33 -12.02 -1.95
CA ASP A 21 -13.28 -12.33 -3.03
C ASP A 21 -13.40 -11.13 -4.01
N GLY A 22 -13.13 -11.30 -5.31
CA GLY A 22 -13.02 -10.17 -6.26
C GLY A 22 -11.61 -9.57 -6.39
N THR A 23 -10.59 -10.22 -5.82
CA THR A 23 -9.18 -9.85 -6.02
C THR A 23 -8.64 -10.38 -7.35
N CYS A 24 -7.97 -9.50 -8.12
CA CYS A 24 -7.18 -9.91 -9.28
C CYS A 24 -5.72 -10.08 -8.88
N VAL A 25 -5.09 -11.23 -9.11
CA VAL A 25 -3.68 -11.43 -8.78
C VAL A 25 -2.80 -11.26 -10.00
N LEU A 26 -1.95 -10.23 -9.95
CA LEU A 26 -0.92 -9.93 -10.93
C LEU A 26 0.36 -10.70 -10.58
N GLN A 27 0.77 -11.64 -11.43
CA GLN A 27 1.97 -12.45 -11.22
C GLN A 27 3.05 -12.22 -12.27
N THR A 28 4.32 -12.35 -11.86
CA THR A 28 5.45 -12.42 -12.80
C THR A 28 5.48 -13.79 -13.48
N ARG A 29 5.58 -13.86 -14.82
CA ARG A 29 5.63 -15.16 -15.51
C ARG A 29 6.86 -16.02 -15.17
N SER A 30 8.02 -15.45 -14.82
CA SER A 30 9.25 -16.22 -14.52
C SER A 30 9.41 -16.52 -13.01
N LYS A 31 9.94 -17.73 -12.71
CA LYS A 31 10.36 -18.17 -11.36
C LYS A 31 11.77 -17.68 -10.96
N PHE A 32 12.44 -16.94 -11.84
CA PHE A 32 13.83 -16.58 -11.69
C PHE A 32 14.03 -15.08 -11.94
N TRP A 33 14.27 -14.35 -10.87
CA TRP A 33 15.02 -13.10 -10.88
C TRP A 33 16.13 -13.27 -9.84
N LYS A 34 17.27 -13.82 -10.26
CA LYS A 34 18.46 -13.97 -9.41
C LYS A 34 19.40 -12.76 -9.47
N GLU A 35 19.04 -11.70 -10.18
CA GLU A 35 19.87 -10.50 -10.31
C GLU A 35 18.97 -9.27 -10.12
N PRO A 36 19.39 -8.27 -9.32
CA PRO A 36 18.76 -6.96 -9.37
C PRO A 36 18.96 -6.41 -10.78
N PRO A 37 17.90 -5.98 -11.49
CA PRO A 37 18.11 -5.30 -12.76
C PRO A 37 18.99 -4.06 -12.52
N LEU A 38 20.06 -3.93 -13.31
CA LEU A 38 20.81 -2.69 -13.51
C LEU A 38 19.86 -1.64 -14.13
N TRP A 39 18.94 -1.11 -13.34
CA TRP A 39 18.31 0.16 -13.65
C TRP A 39 19.26 1.23 -13.13
N SER A 40 20.14 1.69 -14.01
CA SER A 40 20.65 3.05 -13.89
C SER A 40 19.42 3.95 -13.95
N PHE A 41 19.03 4.50 -12.80
CA PHE A 41 18.04 5.56 -12.76
C PHE A 41 18.52 6.66 -13.70
N VAL A 42 17.77 6.92 -14.77
CA VAL A 42 17.78 8.25 -15.35
C VAL A 42 17.12 9.12 -14.28
N ASP A 43 17.95 9.86 -13.54
CA ASP A 43 17.55 11.03 -12.76
C ASP A 43 16.75 11.97 -13.69
N LEU A 44 15.44 11.75 -13.82
CA LEU A 44 14.50 12.67 -14.48
C LEU A 44 13.97 13.72 -13.51
N LEU A 45 14.64 13.91 -12.38
CA LEU A 45 14.60 15.21 -11.70
C LEU A 45 15.46 16.16 -12.51
N PRO A 46 14.93 17.31 -12.99
CA PRO A 46 15.81 18.33 -13.54
C PRO A 46 16.81 18.69 -12.44
N ARG A 47 18.07 18.29 -12.62
CA ARG A 47 19.22 18.88 -11.93
C ARG A 47 19.36 20.31 -12.46
N GLN A 48 18.42 21.18 -12.09
CA GLN A 48 18.77 22.57 -11.96
C GLN A 48 19.79 22.60 -10.83
N ALA A 49 21.02 22.94 -11.19
CA ALA A 49 22.05 23.28 -10.22
C ALA A 49 21.42 24.32 -9.29
N ALA A 50 21.09 23.89 -8.07
CA ALA A 50 20.77 24.81 -7.01
C ALA A 50 22.06 25.61 -6.79
N SER A 51 22.09 26.81 -7.39
CA SER A 51 22.99 27.87 -6.97
C SER A 51 22.93 27.89 -5.45
N SER A 52 24.09 27.72 -4.82
CA SER A 52 24.25 27.75 -3.37
C SER A 52 23.93 29.17 -2.90
N LEU A 53 22.65 29.46 -2.72
CA LEU A 53 22.23 30.50 -1.81
C LEU A 53 22.43 29.94 -0.41
N VAL A 54 23.30 30.62 0.32
CA VAL A 54 23.56 30.40 1.75
C VAL A 54 22.22 30.50 2.49
N ASP A 55 21.59 29.36 2.77
CA ASP A 55 20.40 29.31 3.62
C ASP A 55 20.88 29.14 5.06
N GLY A 56 20.82 30.22 5.82
CA GLY A 56 21.26 30.25 7.21
C GLY A 56 20.42 29.31 8.07
N GLY A 57 20.90 28.09 8.32
CA GLY A 57 20.56 27.26 9.48
C GLY A 57 19.08 26.97 9.74
N ARG A 58 18.16 27.20 8.80
CA ARG A 58 16.73 26.94 9.01
C ARG A 58 16.44 25.47 8.74
N ALA A 59 15.91 24.75 9.74
CA ALA A 59 15.46 23.38 9.55
C ALA A 59 14.48 23.32 8.38
N LYS A 60 14.69 22.39 7.43
CA LYS A 60 13.75 22.18 6.33
C LYS A 60 12.39 21.83 6.92
N PRO A 61 11.29 22.56 6.62
CA PRO A 61 10.01 22.39 7.32
C PRO A 61 9.46 20.96 7.27
N ASN A 62 9.76 20.22 6.20
CA ASN A 62 9.35 18.83 6.05
C ASN A 62 9.99 17.88 7.08
N LYS A 63 11.14 18.23 7.67
CA LYS A 63 11.79 17.46 8.73
C LYS A 63 11.13 17.62 10.10
N SER A 64 10.26 18.62 10.25
CA SER A 64 9.52 18.87 11.49
C SER A 64 8.17 18.16 11.54
N VAL A 65 7.76 17.50 10.44
CA VAL A 65 6.49 16.77 10.36
C VAL A 65 6.71 15.32 10.75
N ASP A 66 6.03 14.89 11.80
CA ASP A 66 5.87 13.48 12.15
C ASP A 66 4.48 13.03 11.70
N VAL A 67 4.42 12.12 10.73
CA VAL A 67 3.19 11.63 10.13
C VAL A 67 2.46 10.60 10.98
N PHE A 68 3.08 10.09 12.05
CA PHE A 68 2.44 9.17 12.99
C PHE A 68 1.67 9.90 14.09
N ILE A 69 1.84 11.22 14.24
CA ILE A 69 1.06 12.01 15.18
C ILE A 69 -0.43 11.97 14.77
N GLY A 70 -1.26 11.54 15.71
CA GLY A 70 -2.70 11.37 15.48
C GLY A 70 -3.11 10.03 14.88
N SER A 71 -2.16 9.15 14.52
CA SER A 71 -2.52 7.84 13.98
C SER A 71 -2.85 6.83 15.08
N GLY A 72 -2.64 7.16 16.35
CA GLY A 72 -2.99 6.30 17.49
C GLY A 72 -4.26 6.77 18.20
N GLY A 73 -4.90 5.87 18.95
CA GLY A 73 -6.15 6.17 19.67
C GLY A 73 -7.22 6.72 18.73
N HIS A 74 -7.90 7.77 19.17
CA HIS A 74 -9.07 8.36 18.50
C HIS A 74 -8.74 9.44 17.45
N GLY A 75 -7.46 9.56 17.04
CA GLY A 75 -7.02 10.65 16.15
C GLY A 75 -7.30 10.38 14.67
N HIS A 76 -7.22 9.12 14.24
CA HIS A 76 -7.56 8.65 12.90
C HIS A 76 -6.84 9.38 11.76
N THR A 77 -5.58 9.77 11.96
CA THR A 77 -4.74 10.18 10.82
C THR A 77 -4.09 8.96 10.17
N PHE A 78 -3.48 9.13 9.00
CA PHE A 78 -2.72 8.08 8.33
C PHE A 78 -1.27 8.54 8.08
N PRO A 79 -0.28 7.63 8.16
CA PRO A 79 1.13 7.95 7.88
C PRO A 79 1.49 7.82 6.39
N GLY A 80 0.55 7.35 5.57
CA GLY A 80 0.75 7.11 4.13
C GLY A 80 1.15 8.35 3.33
N ALA A 81 1.72 8.10 2.15
CA ALA A 81 2.18 9.17 1.26
C ALA A 81 1.00 9.87 0.57
N THR A 82 0.99 11.20 0.62
CA THR A 82 0.07 12.04 -0.16
C THR A 82 0.75 13.36 -0.52
N THR A 83 0.18 14.09 -1.49
CA THR A 83 0.56 15.48 -1.79
C THR A 83 -0.42 16.43 -1.12
N PRO A 84 -0.04 17.71 -0.87
CA PRO A 84 -1.02 18.71 -0.43
C PRO A 84 -2.24 18.73 -1.35
N TRP A 85 -3.43 18.54 -0.77
CA TRP A 85 -4.73 18.46 -1.47
C TRP A 85 -4.80 17.40 -2.59
N GLY A 86 -3.97 16.35 -2.48
CA GLY A 86 -3.93 15.25 -3.43
C GLY A 86 -5.18 14.38 -3.38
N MET A 87 -5.58 13.84 -4.54
CA MET A 87 -6.68 12.89 -4.66
C MET A 87 -6.34 11.53 -4.03
N VAL A 88 -5.06 11.17 -3.98
CA VAL A 88 -4.60 9.84 -3.57
C VAL A 88 -3.91 9.88 -2.23
N GLN A 89 -4.28 8.92 -1.37
CA GLN A 89 -3.64 8.65 -0.08
C GLN A 89 -3.04 7.24 -0.15
N ALA A 90 -1.75 7.13 -0.46
CA ALA A 90 -1.05 5.85 -0.57
C ALA A 90 -0.65 5.36 0.82
N THR A 91 -1.56 4.69 1.51
CA THR A 91 -1.44 4.32 2.94
C THR A 91 -1.61 2.82 3.15
N PRO A 92 -0.92 2.20 4.13
CA PRO A 92 -1.25 0.83 4.50
C PRO A 92 -2.69 0.78 5.01
N TRP A 93 -3.43 -0.26 4.63
CA TRP A 93 -4.71 -0.61 5.25
C TRP A 93 -4.48 -1.77 6.22
N THR A 94 -4.72 -1.52 7.50
CA THR A 94 -4.40 -2.42 8.59
C THR A 94 -5.50 -2.45 9.64
N HIS A 95 -5.58 -3.56 10.36
CA HIS A 95 -6.45 -3.69 11.52
C HIS A 95 -5.72 -4.43 12.64
N SER A 96 -6.15 -4.21 13.87
CA SER A 96 -5.74 -5.04 15.00
C SER A 96 -6.94 -5.48 15.81
N ALA A 97 -7.00 -6.77 16.13
CA ALA A 97 -8.00 -7.29 17.07
C ALA A 97 -7.81 -6.77 18.52
N SER A 98 -6.72 -6.06 18.81
CA SER A 98 -6.42 -5.49 20.12
C SER A 98 -6.97 -4.08 20.34
N VAL A 99 -7.55 -3.46 19.31
CA VAL A 99 -8.17 -2.12 19.36
C VAL A 99 -9.57 -2.18 18.76
N SER A 100 -10.37 -1.13 18.96
CA SER A 100 -11.66 -1.03 18.28
C SER A 100 -11.44 -0.93 16.79
N GLY A 101 -12.27 -1.58 15.97
CA GLY A 101 -12.24 -1.38 14.51
C GLY A 101 -12.37 0.11 14.17
N TRP A 102 -13.17 0.85 14.94
CA TRP A 102 -13.32 2.31 14.82
C TRP A 102 -12.00 3.10 14.95
N ASP A 103 -11.01 2.60 15.69
CA ASP A 103 -9.70 3.27 15.84
C ASP A 103 -8.78 3.08 14.62
N THR A 104 -9.21 2.28 13.63
CA THR A 104 -8.41 1.92 12.44
C THR A 104 -8.99 2.45 11.13
N GLN A 105 -9.95 3.38 11.20
CA GLN A 105 -10.73 3.83 10.05
C GLN A 105 -9.96 4.68 9.03
N SER A 106 -8.80 5.21 9.39
CA SER A 106 -7.87 5.86 8.43
C SER A 106 -6.97 4.87 7.70
N GLY A 107 -7.15 3.57 7.95
CA GLY A 107 -6.31 2.49 7.42
C GLY A 107 -5.11 2.15 8.28
N TYR A 108 -4.75 2.94 9.29
CA TYR A 108 -3.58 2.67 10.12
C TYR A 108 -3.80 3.06 11.57
N THR A 109 -3.21 2.28 12.48
CA THR A 109 -3.07 2.69 13.87
C THR A 109 -1.68 2.43 14.43
N SER A 110 -1.14 3.41 15.16
CA SER A 110 0.12 3.24 15.93
C SER A 110 -0.13 2.72 17.35
N ALA A 111 -1.39 2.60 17.78
CA ALA A 111 -1.76 2.19 19.14
C ALA A 111 -1.78 0.66 19.34
N ALA A 112 -1.56 -0.12 18.28
CA ALA A 112 -1.61 -1.57 18.33
C ALA A 112 -0.23 -2.20 18.06
N PRO A 113 0.16 -3.26 18.81
CA PRO A 113 1.43 -3.95 18.60
C PRO A 113 1.44 -4.87 17.38
N ASN A 114 0.27 -5.37 16.97
CA ASN A 114 0.11 -6.31 15.85
C ASN A 114 -0.90 -5.75 14.86
N LEU A 115 -0.49 -5.63 13.59
CA LEU A 115 -1.32 -5.08 12.52
C LEU A 115 -1.46 -6.11 11.40
N ASP A 116 -2.65 -6.69 11.27
CA ASP A 116 -3.03 -7.44 10.08
C ASP A 116 -3.05 -6.48 8.89
N PHE A 117 -2.38 -6.83 7.79
CA PHE A 117 -2.16 -5.97 6.63
C PHE A 117 -2.97 -6.45 5.43
N TYR A 118 -3.82 -5.56 4.92
CA TYR A 118 -4.74 -5.84 3.82
C TYR A 118 -4.33 -5.21 2.49
N GLY A 119 -3.13 -4.61 2.43
CA GLY A 119 -2.56 -3.98 1.24
C GLY A 119 -2.37 -2.47 1.39
N MET A 120 -1.70 -1.88 0.41
CA MET A 120 -1.60 -0.43 0.26
C MET A 120 -2.85 0.11 -0.43
N ALA A 121 -3.69 0.84 0.31
CA ALA A 121 -4.85 1.53 -0.22
C ALA A 121 -4.47 2.85 -0.90
N HIS A 122 -5.38 3.38 -1.73
CA HIS A 122 -5.18 4.62 -2.47
C HIS A 122 -6.14 5.75 -2.03
N SER A 123 -7.00 5.47 -1.07
CA SER A 123 -8.05 6.33 -0.55
C SER A 123 -8.11 6.19 0.98
N ALA A 124 -8.10 7.31 1.70
CA ALA A 124 -8.27 7.34 3.16
C ALA A 124 -8.72 8.71 3.66
N LEU A 125 -9.59 8.73 4.67
CA LEU A 125 -9.96 9.94 5.39
C LEU A 125 -9.02 10.16 6.58
N SER A 126 -8.58 11.41 6.77
CA SER A 126 -7.74 11.81 7.91
C SER A 126 -8.56 12.56 8.94
N GLY A 127 -8.66 12.03 10.15
CA GLY A 127 -9.36 12.62 11.29
C GLY A 127 -10.87 12.40 11.30
N ALA A 128 -11.39 11.52 10.44
CA ALA A 128 -12.82 11.21 10.40
C ALA A 128 -13.20 10.23 11.52
N GLY A 129 -14.34 10.47 12.16
CA GLY A 129 -14.93 9.53 13.13
C GLY A 129 -15.79 8.43 12.48
N THR A 130 -15.69 8.27 11.16
CA THR A 130 -16.42 7.27 10.36
C THR A 130 -15.44 6.52 9.46
N GLY A 131 -15.81 5.30 9.12
CA GLY A 131 -15.07 4.36 8.31
C GLY A 131 -15.49 4.33 6.87
N GLU A 132 -14.85 5.15 6.06
CA GLU A 132 -15.06 5.20 4.62
C GLU A 132 -13.70 5.11 3.93
N MET A 133 -13.70 4.72 2.65
CA MET A 133 -12.51 4.55 1.80
C MET A 133 -11.75 3.23 2.02
N GLY A 134 -10.45 3.19 1.70
CA GLY A 134 -9.63 1.98 1.80
C GLY A 134 -9.72 1.06 0.58
N GLU A 135 -10.31 1.52 -0.52
CA GLU A 135 -10.43 0.76 -1.75
C GLU A 135 -9.14 0.80 -2.59
N LEU A 136 -9.11 -0.03 -3.64
CA LEU A 136 -7.96 -0.25 -4.51
C LEU A 136 -6.70 -0.55 -3.68
N ARG A 137 -6.65 -1.78 -3.16
CA ARG A 137 -5.54 -2.22 -2.32
C ARG A 137 -4.55 -3.08 -3.09
N LEU A 138 -3.27 -2.73 -2.99
CA LEU A 138 -2.17 -3.54 -3.51
C LEU A 138 -1.56 -4.37 -2.39
N LEU A 139 -1.78 -5.68 -2.45
CA LEU A 139 -1.28 -6.63 -1.46
C LEU A 139 -0.17 -7.49 -2.09
N PRO A 140 1.10 -7.31 -1.69
CA PRO A 140 2.15 -8.23 -2.10
C PRO A 140 1.96 -9.62 -1.47
N LEU A 141 2.11 -10.65 -2.30
CA LEU A 141 1.97 -12.04 -1.89
C LEU A 141 3.33 -12.75 -1.95
N ILE A 142 3.62 -13.51 -0.90
CA ILE A 142 4.79 -14.39 -0.85
C ILE A 142 4.38 -15.78 -1.37
N PRO A 143 5.15 -16.39 -2.29
CA PRO A 143 4.83 -17.70 -2.83
C PRO A 143 4.65 -18.76 -1.73
N ASP A 144 3.72 -19.67 -1.95
CA ASP A 144 3.41 -20.80 -1.05
C ASP A 144 2.98 -20.38 0.36
N GLN A 145 2.61 -19.11 0.56
CA GLN A 145 2.06 -18.58 1.80
C GLN A 145 0.60 -18.17 1.59
N GLN A 146 -0.18 -18.25 2.66
CA GLN A 146 -1.53 -17.69 2.67
C GLN A 146 -1.45 -16.15 2.54
N PRO A 147 -2.47 -15.48 1.99
CA PRO A 147 -2.48 -14.01 1.82
C PRO A 147 -2.66 -13.24 3.13
N ASN A 148 -2.46 -13.88 4.29
CA ASN A 148 -2.57 -13.27 5.61
C ASN A 148 -1.25 -12.58 5.98
N MET A 149 -1.07 -11.36 5.52
CA MET A 149 0.13 -10.57 5.80
C MET A 149 -0.04 -9.74 7.09
N VAL A 150 1.06 -9.48 7.78
CA VAL A 150 1.15 -8.53 8.90
C VAL A 150 2.12 -7.41 8.56
N LEU A 151 1.79 -6.19 8.97
CA LEU A 151 2.68 -5.04 8.91
C LEU A 151 3.57 -5.05 10.14
N LEU A 152 4.87 -4.80 9.94
CA LEU A 152 5.88 -4.75 11.00
C LEU A 152 6.12 -3.27 11.40
N PRO A 153 5.43 -2.74 12.44
CA PRO A 153 5.39 -1.30 12.69
C PRO A 153 6.76 -0.71 13.04
N GLN A 154 7.61 -1.51 13.69
CA GLN A 154 8.99 -1.17 14.04
C GLN A 154 9.90 -0.91 12.83
N THR A 155 9.45 -1.29 11.62
CA THR A 155 10.18 -1.06 10.36
C THR A 155 9.64 0.13 9.57
N ALA A 156 8.61 0.80 10.08
CA ALA A 156 7.98 1.92 9.40
C ALA A 156 8.91 3.13 9.41
N ASP A 157 9.08 3.73 8.24
CA ASP A 157 9.82 4.98 8.02
C ASP A 157 8.99 5.85 7.08
N ALA A 158 8.58 7.03 7.57
CA ALA A 158 7.63 7.86 6.87
C ALA A 158 7.91 9.35 7.08
N SER A 159 7.61 10.14 6.04
CA SER A 159 7.79 11.59 6.00
C SER A 159 6.81 12.19 4.99
N PRO A 160 6.64 13.52 4.91
CA PRO A 160 5.76 14.11 3.91
C PRO A 160 6.05 13.61 2.48
N GLY A 161 5.09 12.88 1.91
CA GLY A 161 5.16 12.33 0.55
C GLY A 161 5.87 10.98 0.40
N LEU A 162 6.32 10.34 1.49
CA LEU A 162 6.97 9.03 1.48
C LEU A 162 6.49 8.15 2.65
N PHE A 163 6.14 6.90 2.35
CA PHE A 163 5.89 5.87 3.35
C PHE A 163 6.65 4.60 3.00
N ALA A 164 7.36 4.02 3.96
CA ALA A 164 8.09 2.77 3.80
C ALA A 164 7.86 1.84 4.99
N VAL A 165 7.75 0.54 4.74
CA VAL A 165 7.54 -0.47 5.80
C VAL A 165 7.92 -1.86 5.30
N LYS A 166 8.07 -2.84 6.20
CA LYS A 166 8.12 -4.26 5.86
C LYS A 166 6.82 -4.96 6.26
N VAL A 167 6.44 -5.95 5.46
CA VAL A 167 5.34 -6.87 5.75
C VAL A 167 5.82 -8.32 5.67
N ALA A 168 5.23 -9.21 6.44
CA ALA A 168 5.58 -10.63 6.47
C ALA A 168 4.32 -11.51 6.57
N PRO A 169 4.36 -12.79 6.22
CA PRO A 169 3.24 -13.70 6.43
C PRO A 169 3.00 -13.89 7.93
N LYS A 170 1.73 -13.94 8.33
CA LYS A 170 1.33 -14.12 9.72
C LYS A 170 1.77 -15.48 10.23
N GLY A 171 2.38 -15.51 11.41
CA GLY A 171 2.86 -16.74 12.05
C GLY A 171 4.22 -17.24 11.54
N VAL A 172 4.90 -16.47 10.69
CA VAL A 172 6.28 -16.73 10.28
C VAL A 172 7.24 -15.94 11.15
N ALA A 173 8.39 -16.53 11.50
CA ALA A 173 9.42 -15.85 12.30
C ALA A 173 9.97 -14.61 11.59
N ASP A 174 10.46 -13.62 12.36
CA ASP A 174 11.01 -12.35 11.83
C ASP A 174 12.15 -12.51 10.82
N SER A 175 12.87 -13.64 10.88
CA SER A 175 13.94 -13.99 9.93
C SER A 175 13.44 -14.65 8.64
N GLY A 176 12.14 -14.89 8.53
CA GLY A 176 11.48 -15.50 7.38
C GLY A 176 11.31 -14.55 6.19
N PRO A 177 10.64 -15.02 5.11
CA PRO A 177 10.35 -14.18 3.96
C PRO A 177 9.48 -12.98 4.35
N SER A 178 9.81 -11.84 3.76
CA SER A 178 9.17 -10.55 3.94
C SER A 178 9.20 -9.74 2.63
N VAL A 179 8.35 -8.72 2.56
CA VAL A 179 8.34 -7.75 1.47
C VAL A 179 8.54 -6.34 2.03
N GLY A 180 9.58 -5.67 1.57
CA GLY A 180 9.75 -4.24 1.79
C GLY A 180 8.84 -3.46 0.84
N ILE A 181 8.13 -2.46 1.35
CA ILE A 181 7.23 -1.60 0.60
C ILE A 181 7.75 -0.17 0.73
N ARG A 182 7.84 0.55 -0.39
CA ARG A 182 8.06 2.01 -0.41
C ARG A 182 7.02 2.63 -1.32
N SER A 183 6.37 3.69 -0.86
CA SER A 183 5.26 4.33 -1.55
C SER A 183 5.42 5.83 -1.56
N THR A 184 5.12 6.46 -2.69
CA THR A 184 5.00 7.91 -2.83
C THR A 184 3.75 8.25 -3.64
N ALA A 185 3.34 9.51 -3.61
CA ALA A 185 2.13 9.97 -4.25
C ALA A 185 2.38 11.20 -5.12
N THR A 186 1.55 11.30 -6.15
CA THR A 186 1.35 12.47 -7.01
C THR A 186 -0.07 12.98 -6.77
N PRO A 187 -0.46 14.15 -7.32
CA PRO A 187 -1.81 14.67 -7.10
C PRO A 187 -2.97 13.73 -7.49
N ARG A 188 -2.76 12.76 -8.38
CA ARG A 188 -3.81 11.83 -8.87
C ARG A 188 -3.37 10.37 -9.02
N GLY A 189 -2.27 9.99 -8.39
CA GLY A 189 -1.74 8.62 -8.51
C GLY A 189 -0.67 8.31 -7.48
N ALA A 190 -0.35 7.04 -7.31
CA ALA A 190 0.71 6.58 -6.42
C ALA A 190 1.76 5.76 -7.18
N VAL A 191 2.96 5.70 -6.63
CA VAL A 191 4.04 4.82 -7.09
C VAL A 191 4.46 3.95 -5.92
N HIS A 192 4.50 2.63 -6.16
CA HIS A 192 4.91 1.64 -5.17
C HIS A 192 6.13 0.86 -5.67
N GLU A 193 7.06 0.61 -4.75
CA GLU A 193 8.17 -0.31 -4.93
C GLU A 193 7.99 -1.47 -3.93
N PHE A 194 8.05 -2.71 -4.44
CA PHE A 194 7.96 -3.93 -3.65
C PHE A 194 9.25 -4.74 -3.75
N SER A 195 9.96 -4.85 -2.63
CA SER A 195 11.23 -5.58 -2.49
C SER A 195 11.00 -6.92 -1.78
N PHE A 196 10.87 -8.00 -2.54
CA PHE A 196 10.63 -9.34 -2.03
C PHE A 196 11.92 -10.02 -1.55
N THR A 197 11.87 -10.62 -0.37
CA THR A 197 12.92 -11.55 0.10
C THR A 197 12.44 -13.00 -0.05
N GLY A 198 13.40 -13.93 -0.17
CA GLY A 198 13.11 -15.33 -0.49
C GLY A 198 13.03 -15.62 -2.00
N GLY A 199 12.88 -16.90 -2.34
CA GLY A 199 12.74 -17.37 -3.72
C GLY A 199 11.27 -17.56 -4.12
N GLY A 200 11.02 -17.75 -5.42
CA GLY A 200 9.70 -18.09 -5.96
C GLY A 200 9.05 -17.00 -6.82
N ARG A 201 7.80 -17.23 -7.23
CA ARG A 201 7.04 -16.34 -8.10
C ARG A 201 6.48 -15.15 -7.32
N ARG A 202 6.86 -13.93 -7.73
CA ARG A 202 6.39 -12.69 -7.13
C ARG A 202 5.00 -12.34 -7.66
N SER A 203 4.12 -11.92 -6.76
CA SER A 203 2.74 -11.60 -7.10
C SER A 203 2.24 -10.41 -6.29
N ILE A 204 1.38 -9.59 -6.89
CA ILE A 204 0.62 -8.53 -6.22
C ILE A 204 -0.85 -8.83 -6.44
N ALA A 205 -1.61 -8.97 -5.36
CA ALA A 205 -3.06 -8.94 -5.36
C ALA A 205 -3.55 -7.49 -5.50
N VAL A 206 -4.43 -7.25 -6.47
CA VAL A 206 -5.21 -6.01 -6.60
C VAL A 206 -6.59 -6.30 -6.05
N ASN A 207 -6.85 -5.79 -4.86
CA ASN A 207 -8.11 -5.98 -4.17
C ASN A 207 -9.04 -4.79 -4.43
N LEU A 208 -10.17 -5.06 -5.07
CA LEU A 208 -11.22 -4.10 -5.41
C LEU A 208 -12.47 -4.26 -4.52
N THR A 209 -12.33 -4.92 -3.37
CA THR A 209 -13.39 -5.07 -2.37
C THR A 209 -13.46 -3.90 -1.40
N GLU A 210 -14.57 -3.88 -0.65
CA GLU A 210 -14.69 -3.12 0.59
C GLU A 210 -13.51 -3.36 1.52
N ALA A 211 -13.04 -2.27 2.11
CA ALA A 211 -11.98 -2.35 3.09
C ALA A 211 -12.50 -3.10 4.34
N PRO A 212 -11.78 -4.11 4.82
CA PRO A 212 -12.24 -4.91 5.95
C PRO A 212 -12.35 -4.03 7.19
N ASN A 213 -13.37 -4.29 8.00
CA ASN A 213 -13.68 -3.55 9.22
C ASN A 213 -13.99 -2.06 8.99
N SER A 214 -14.46 -1.69 7.79
CA SER A 214 -15.02 -0.35 7.54
C SER A 214 -16.20 -0.11 8.48
N TYR A 215 -16.15 1.00 9.21
CA TYR A 215 -17.15 1.38 10.19
C TYR A 215 -18.18 2.30 9.53
N TRP A 216 -19.42 1.82 9.38
CA TRP A 216 -20.57 2.55 8.83
C TRP A 216 -20.55 2.79 7.31
N GLY A 217 -21.15 1.83 6.61
CA GLY A 217 -22.12 2.20 5.57
C GLY A 217 -21.61 2.27 4.14
N TRP A 218 -20.30 2.32 3.90
CA TRP A 218 -19.80 2.12 2.54
C TRP A 218 -19.93 0.66 2.14
N VAL A 219 -20.62 0.40 1.04
CA VAL A 219 -20.83 -0.95 0.51
C VAL A 219 -20.45 -0.96 -0.96
N LEU A 220 -19.56 -1.87 -1.35
CA LEU A 220 -19.26 -2.10 -2.76
C LEU A 220 -20.49 -2.67 -3.47
N GLN A 221 -21.00 -1.96 -4.46
CA GLN A 221 -22.11 -2.42 -5.28
C GLN A 221 -21.64 -3.24 -6.47
N ALA A 222 -20.59 -2.75 -7.14
CA ALA A 222 -20.03 -3.40 -8.31
C ALA A 222 -18.57 -2.98 -8.49
N HIS A 223 -17.80 -3.85 -9.13
CA HIS A 223 -16.48 -3.52 -9.64
C HIS A 223 -16.29 -4.10 -11.03
N ARG A 224 -15.40 -3.48 -11.79
CA ARG A 224 -14.90 -3.99 -13.08
C ARG A 224 -13.40 -4.05 -13.00
N ALA A 225 -12.83 -5.12 -13.53
CA ALA A 225 -11.40 -5.33 -13.65
C ALA A 225 -11.07 -5.87 -15.03
N GLU A 226 -10.04 -5.35 -15.67
CA GLU A 226 -9.58 -5.77 -16.98
C GLU A 226 -8.05 -5.71 -17.08
N VAL A 227 -7.48 -6.78 -17.63
CA VAL A 227 -6.07 -6.79 -18.05
C VAL A 227 -5.99 -6.25 -19.47
N VAL A 228 -5.59 -4.99 -19.59
CA VAL A 228 -5.47 -4.33 -20.90
C VAL A 228 -4.20 -4.75 -21.61
N SER A 229 -3.13 -5.04 -20.86
CA SER A 229 -1.88 -5.55 -21.43
C SER A 229 -1.05 -6.30 -20.39
N ASP A 230 0.10 -6.78 -20.83
CA ASP A 230 1.12 -7.41 -19.98
C ASP A 230 1.76 -6.46 -18.95
N ARG A 231 1.36 -5.19 -18.90
CA ARG A 231 1.83 -4.17 -17.93
C ARG A 231 0.74 -3.19 -17.51
N ARG A 232 -0.52 -3.44 -17.87
CA ARG A 232 -1.63 -2.53 -17.61
C ARG A 232 -2.85 -3.29 -17.15
N PHE A 233 -3.29 -2.93 -15.96
CA PHE A 233 -4.56 -3.35 -15.38
C PHE A 233 -5.43 -2.11 -15.23
N GLU A 234 -6.70 -2.24 -15.55
CA GLU A 234 -7.69 -1.18 -15.40
C GLU A 234 -8.90 -1.69 -14.65
N GLY A 235 -9.61 -0.78 -14.00
CA GLY A 235 -10.83 -1.12 -13.33
C GLY A 235 -11.56 0.10 -12.81
N CYS A 236 -12.75 -0.16 -12.28
CA CYS A 236 -13.53 0.82 -11.54
C CYS A 236 -14.28 0.12 -10.41
N MET A 237 -14.66 0.89 -9.40
CA MET A 237 -15.49 0.45 -8.29
C MET A 237 -16.65 1.43 -8.17
N LEU A 238 -17.84 0.89 -7.94
CA LEU A 238 -19.04 1.63 -7.60
C LEU A 238 -19.36 1.32 -6.15
N GLY A 239 -19.11 2.28 -5.28
CA GLY A 239 -19.52 2.23 -3.88
C GLY A 239 -20.86 2.94 -3.69
N ASN A 240 -21.61 2.52 -2.68
CA ASN A 240 -22.74 3.25 -2.14
C ASN A 240 -22.50 3.51 -0.66
N VAL A 241 -22.75 4.74 -0.20
CA VAL A 241 -22.69 5.07 1.22
C VAL A 241 -24.12 5.06 1.75
N THR A 242 -24.37 4.21 2.73
CA THR A 242 -25.69 4.01 3.34
C THR A 242 -25.61 4.32 4.84
N GLY A 243 -26.64 4.97 5.39
CA GLY A 243 -26.74 5.18 6.83
C GLY A 243 -26.05 6.42 7.40
N ILE A 244 -25.93 7.50 6.61
CA ILE A 244 -25.79 8.87 7.15
C ILE A 244 -27.16 9.43 7.54
#